data_AF-A0A067CQR8-F1
#
_entry.id   AF-A0A067CQR8-F1
#
_cell.length_a   1.000
_cell.length_b   1.000
_cell.length_c   1.000
_cell.angle_alpha   90.00
_cell.angle_beta   90.00
_cell.angle_gamma   90.00
#
_symmetry.space_group_name_H-M   'P 1'
#
loop_
_entity.id
_entity.type
_entity.pdbx_description
1 polymer ?
#
loop_
_entity_poly.entity_id
_entity_poly.type
_entity_poly.pdbx_seq_one_letter_code
_entity_poly.pdbx_strand_id
1 'polypeptide(L)'
;MQLILATALSIVSFASAAPCTSAEFNSINETYATTLTAACATSLKMSTSATISTAMGDPYGFCQPACATDLNNLSSGIAICDGTAPEVAIVAQFRQMCTDLANPTMNGGKCTTSDMILHESIKTMCASATCTAFLSSMEKQTPNCIMEDDTPKNSMSLKTMFQMSYGCTPAAVGAQCSLIDMVNFQTAAAAPVWANCSTFLKLPQGTTIDKVMPDEDATATSLPAGFCNSTCPQYLLSLMQSLPSCTSGGKNVSDPSVIYTLCPNVKPNKSGASTLSVFLWSYVVVLVTAVATLF
;
A
#
# COMPACT_ATOMS: atom_id res chain seq x y z
N MET A 1 0.68 14.32 -11.01
CA MET A 1 1.46 13.10 -10.75
C MET A 1 1.46 12.30 -12.05
N GLN A 2 2.51 12.44 -12.86
CA GLN A 2 2.67 11.68 -14.11
C GLN A 2 3.28 10.33 -13.74
N LEU A 3 2.51 9.26 -13.92
CA LEU A 3 2.88 7.90 -13.58
C LEU A 3 3.96 7.43 -14.57
N ILE A 4 5.20 7.32 -14.12
CA ILE A 4 6.29 6.75 -14.93
C ILE A 4 6.15 5.23 -14.86
N LEU A 5 5.41 4.66 -15.82
CA LEU A 5 5.38 3.22 -16.10
C LEU A 5 6.74 2.80 -16.70
N ALA A 6 7.52 2.04 -15.95
CA ALA A 6 8.73 1.42 -16.46
C ALA A 6 8.89 0.00 -15.91
N THR A 7 8.05 -0.93 -16.39
CA THR A 7 8.33 -2.36 -16.33
C THR A 7 7.76 -3.07 -17.55
N ALA A 8 8.67 -3.45 -18.44
CA ALA A 8 8.54 -4.43 -19.52
C ALA A 8 7.22 -4.41 -20.31
N LEU A 9 7.06 -3.40 -21.18
CA LEU A 9 6.38 -3.65 -22.45
C LEU A 9 7.21 -4.73 -23.17
N SER A 10 6.66 -5.94 -23.29
CA SER A 10 6.90 -6.73 -24.48
C SER A 10 6.68 -5.77 -25.65
N ILE A 11 7.74 -5.43 -26.39
CA ILE A 11 7.62 -4.64 -27.61
C ILE A 11 6.82 -5.54 -28.55
N VAL A 12 5.49 -5.39 -28.51
CA VAL A 12 4.65 -5.77 -29.63
C VAL A 12 5.17 -4.87 -30.73
N SER A 13 5.96 -5.44 -31.63
CA SER A 13 6.36 -4.77 -32.86
C SER A 13 5.08 -4.43 -33.59
N PHE A 14 4.58 -3.19 -33.39
CA PHE A 14 3.49 -2.64 -34.18
C PHE A 14 4.03 -2.53 -35.60
N ALA A 15 3.83 -3.57 -36.40
CA ALA A 15 3.81 -3.42 -37.84
C ALA A 15 2.86 -2.24 -38.10
N SER A 16 3.35 -1.18 -38.77
CA SER A 16 2.68 0.12 -38.93
C SER A 16 1.17 -0.06 -39.04
N ALA A 17 0.47 0.13 -37.92
CA ALA A 17 -0.96 -0.06 -37.88
C ALA A 17 -1.58 1.05 -38.73
N ALA A 18 -2.66 0.77 -39.44
CA ALA A 18 -3.36 1.80 -40.18
C ALA A 18 -3.89 2.86 -39.20
N PRO A 19 -3.92 4.15 -39.58
CA PRO A 19 -4.60 5.17 -38.78
C PRO A 19 -6.07 4.80 -38.59
N CYS A 20 -6.58 5.09 -37.41
CA CYS A 20 -7.96 4.78 -37.07
C CYS A 20 -8.95 5.55 -37.93
N THR A 21 -9.98 4.86 -38.38
CA THR A 21 -11.19 5.45 -38.93
C THR A 21 -12.02 6.10 -37.82
N SER A 22 -12.87 7.07 -38.19
CA SER A 22 -13.80 7.69 -37.22
C SER A 22 -14.75 6.68 -36.57
N ALA A 23 -15.08 5.59 -37.28
CA ALA A 23 -15.91 4.52 -36.74
C ALA A 23 -15.20 3.76 -35.60
N GLU A 24 -13.91 3.47 -35.75
CA GLU A 24 -13.12 2.81 -34.70
C GLU A 24 -12.97 3.69 -33.46
N PHE A 25 -12.79 5.00 -33.63
CA PHE A 25 -12.75 5.93 -32.50
C PHE A 25 -14.09 6.03 -31.76
N ASN A 26 -15.20 6.05 -32.50
CA ASN A 26 -16.54 6.05 -31.90
C ASN A 26 -16.83 4.74 -31.15
N SER A 27 -16.38 3.60 -31.68
CA SER A 27 -16.53 2.29 -31.02
C SER A 27 -15.92 2.27 -29.62
N ILE A 28 -14.82 2.98 -29.40
CA ILE A 28 -14.17 3.06 -28.08
C ILE A 28 -15.02 3.87 -27.11
N ASN A 29 -15.49 5.04 -27.53
CA ASN A 29 -16.37 5.87 -26.69
C ASN A 29 -17.67 5.14 -26.36
N GLU A 30 -18.25 4.42 -27.33
CA GLU A 30 -19.43 3.56 -27.13
C GLU A 30 -19.14 2.41 -26.16
N THR A 31 -17.96 1.78 -26.25
CA THR A 31 -17.53 0.74 -25.31
C THR A 31 -17.46 1.28 -23.89
N TYR A 32 -16.81 2.43 -23.66
CA TYR A 32 -16.74 3.04 -22.33
C TYR A 32 -18.09 3.54 -21.81
N ALA A 33 -18.99 3.94 -22.70
CA ALA A 33 -20.35 4.38 -22.37
C ALA A 33 -21.33 3.21 -22.20
N THR A 34 -20.91 1.97 -22.50
CA THR A 34 -21.76 0.79 -22.33
C THR A 34 -22.16 0.64 -20.87
N THR A 35 -23.45 0.46 -20.62
CA THR A 35 -23.99 0.25 -19.27
C THR A 35 -23.56 -1.11 -18.75
N LEU A 36 -23.22 -1.17 -17.46
CA LEU A 36 -22.88 -2.40 -16.78
C LEU A 36 -24.01 -3.44 -16.86
N THR A 37 -23.64 -4.71 -16.94
CA THR A 37 -24.59 -5.78 -16.66
C THR A 37 -25.18 -5.61 -15.25
N ALA A 38 -26.43 -6.06 -15.08
CA ALA A 38 -27.10 -5.97 -13.78
C ALA A 38 -26.32 -6.69 -12.66
N ALA A 39 -25.64 -7.79 -12.99
CA ALA A 39 -24.79 -8.53 -12.06
C ALA A 39 -23.59 -7.68 -11.61
N CYS A 40 -22.88 -7.05 -12.55
CA CYS A 40 -21.75 -6.19 -12.23
C CYS A 40 -22.18 -4.93 -11.45
N ALA A 41 -23.22 -4.24 -11.91
CA ALA A 41 -23.76 -3.07 -11.23
C ALA A 41 -24.17 -3.38 -9.78
N THR A 42 -24.83 -4.51 -9.55
CA THR A 42 -25.21 -4.97 -8.20
C THR A 42 -23.97 -5.24 -7.34
N SER A 43 -22.97 -5.94 -7.89
CA SER A 43 -21.71 -6.24 -7.18
C SER A 43 -20.97 -4.95 -6.76
N LEU A 44 -20.98 -3.95 -7.63
CA LEU A 44 -20.36 -2.64 -7.41
C LEU A 44 -21.22 -1.67 -6.58
N LYS A 45 -22.45 -2.05 -6.23
CA LYS A 45 -23.44 -1.17 -5.60
C LYS A 45 -23.68 0.12 -6.42
N MET A 46 -23.59 0.00 -7.75
CA MET A 46 -23.85 1.08 -8.69
C MET A 46 -25.26 0.97 -9.29
N SER A 47 -25.75 2.07 -9.84
CA SER A 47 -26.97 2.04 -10.68
C SER A 47 -26.73 1.12 -11.89
N THR A 48 -27.76 0.44 -12.38
CA THR A 48 -27.69 -0.31 -13.66
C THR A 48 -27.45 0.60 -14.86
N SER A 49 -27.66 1.92 -14.70
CA SER A 49 -27.28 2.93 -15.69
C SER A 49 -25.81 3.35 -15.62
N ALA A 50 -25.03 2.85 -14.65
CA ALA A 50 -23.61 3.13 -14.57
C ALA A 50 -22.87 2.50 -15.76
N THR A 51 -21.85 3.20 -16.23
CA THR A 51 -21.08 2.82 -17.42
C THR A 51 -19.81 2.06 -17.03
N ILE A 52 -19.22 1.35 -17.98
CA ILE A 52 -17.90 0.71 -17.80
C ILE A 52 -16.86 1.74 -17.34
N SER A 53 -16.84 2.96 -17.92
CA SER A 53 -15.92 4.02 -17.49
C SER A 53 -16.06 4.40 -16.02
N THR A 54 -17.29 4.41 -15.49
CA THR A 54 -17.55 4.69 -14.07
C THR A 54 -17.06 3.52 -13.20
N ALA A 55 -17.30 2.29 -13.65
CA ALA A 55 -16.91 1.08 -12.95
C ALA A 55 -15.39 0.89 -12.84
N MET A 56 -14.63 1.31 -13.86
CA MET A 56 -13.17 1.29 -13.85
C MET A 56 -12.56 2.19 -12.75
N GLY A 57 -13.34 3.11 -12.16
CA GLY A 57 -12.94 3.84 -10.96
C GLY A 57 -12.86 2.97 -9.70
N ASP A 58 -13.47 1.78 -9.69
CA ASP A 58 -13.34 0.75 -8.67
C ASP A 58 -12.76 -0.54 -9.31
N PRO A 59 -11.44 -0.58 -9.55
CA PRO A 59 -10.81 -1.68 -10.27
C PRO A 59 -10.99 -3.03 -9.57
N TYR A 60 -10.96 -3.06 -8.23
CA TYR A 60 -11.14 -4.30 -7.47
C TYR A 60 -12.53 -4.88 -7.66
N GLY A 61 -13.56 -4.03 -7.55
CA GLY A 61 -14.93 -4.43 -7.77
C GLY A 61 -15.20 -4.85 -9.22
N PHE A 62 -14.62 -4.13 -10.19
CA PHE A 62 -14.80 -4.44 -11.62
C PHE A 62 -14.07 -5.71 -12.05
N CYS A 63 -13.04 -6.14 -11.32
CA CYS A 63 -12.36 -7.42 -11.53
C CYS A 63 -13.10 -8.63 -10.90
N GLN A 64 -14.21 -8.43 -10.20
CA GLN A 64 -14.96 -9.55 -9.58
C GLN A 64 -15.63 -10.44 -10.64
N PRO A 65 -15.88 -11.74 -10.36
CA PRO A 65 -16.52 -12.67 -11.30
C PRO A 65 -17.85 -12.17 -11.86
N ALA A 66 -18.62 -11.41 -11.08
CA ALA A 66 -19.89 -10.82 -11.50
C ALA A 66 -19.75 -9.79 -12.64
N CYS A 67 -18.56 -9.23 -12.83
CA CYS A 67 -18.22 -8.26 -13.87
C CYS A 67 -17.46 -8.88 -15.06
N ALA A 68 -17.30 -10.21 -15.10
CA ALA A 68 -16.51 -10.88 -16.15
C ALA A 68 -17.04 -10.60 -17.56
N THR A 69 -18.36 -10.51 -17.75
CA THR A 69 -18.97 -10.15 -19.03
C THR A 69 -18.63 -8.72 -19.45
N ASP A 70 -18.75 -7.75 -18.53
CA ASP A 70 -18.42 -6.35 -18.81
C ASP A 70 -16.92 -6.16 -19.10
N LEU A 71 -16.05 -6.86 -18.36
CA LEU A 71 -14.60 -6.86 -18.60
C LEU A 71 -14.25 -7.51 -19.95
N ASN A 72 -14.95 -8.56 -20.36
CA ASN A 72 -14.81 -9.15 -21.69
C ASN A 72 -15.26 -8.17 -22.78
N ASN A 73 -16.41 -7.51 -22.60
CA ASN A 73 -16.93 -6.50 -23.53
C ASN A 73 -15.96 -5.33 -23.71
N LEU A 74 -15.37 -4.83 -22.61
CA LEU A 74 -14.35 -3.78 -22.65
C LEU A 74 -13.15 -4.19 -23.53
N SER A 75 -12.69 -5.43 -23.42
CA SER A 75 -11.55 -5.92 -24.21
C SER A 75 -11.87 -6.21 -25.67
N SER A 76 -13.09 -6.66 -25.98
CA SER A 76 -13.49 -6.98 -27.35
C SER A 76 -14.01 -5.76 -28.13
N GLY A 77 -14.43 -4.70 -27.43
CA GLY A 77 -15.02 -3.50 -28.04
C GLY A 77 -14.02 -2.47 -28.57
N ILE A 78 -12.74 -2.60 -28.21
CA ILE A 78 -11.67 -1.69 -28.65
C ILE A 78 -11.04 -2.23 -29.93
N ALA A 79 -11.29 -1.56 -31.05
CA ALA A 79 -10.60 -1.82 -32.30
C ALA A 79 -9.11 -1.44 -32.19
N ILE A 80 -8.23 -2.29 -32.73
CA ILE A 80 -6.78 -2.09 -32.70
C ILE A 80 -6.35 -1.34 -33.96
N CYS A 81 -6.00 -0.07 -33.82
CA CYS A 81 -5.46 0.79 -34.87
C CYS A 81 -4.42 1.76 -34.26
N ASP A 82 -3.70 2.50 -35.10
CA ASP A 82 -2.50 3.26 -34.65
C ASP A 82 -2.82 4.30 -33.57
N GLY A 83 -4.01 4.90 -33.65
CA GLY A 83 -4.49 5.91 -32.70
C GLY A 83 -5.07 5.35 -31.40
N THR A 84 -5.24 4.02 -31.28
CA THR A 84 -5.89 3.37 -30.12
C THR A 84 -4.96 2.41 -29.39
N ALA A 85 -3.73 2.26 -29.89
CA ALA A 85 -2.70 1.47 -29.25
C ALA A 85 -2.47 1.82 -27.76
N PRO A 86 -2.50 3.11 -27.34
CA PRO A 86 -2.41 3.46 -25.92
C PRO A 86 -3.57 2.90 -25.08
N GLU A 87 -4.81 3.01 -25.58
CA GLU A 87 -6.02 2.54 -24.90
C GLU A 87 -6.07 1.01 -24.81
N VAL A 88 -5.67 0.32 -25.88
CA VAL A 88 -5.51 -1.14 -25.90
C VAL A 88 -4.49 -1.57 -24.85
N ALA A 89 -3.37 -0.84 -24.71
CA ALA A 89 -2.37 -1.14 -23.70
C ALA A 89 -2.92 -0.93 -22.27
N ILE A 90 -3.72 0.12 -22.03
CA ILE A 90 -4.38 0.37 -20.74
C ILE A 90 -5.36 -0.77 -20.41
N VAL A 91 -6.21 -1.19 -21.35
CA VAL A 91 -7.17 -2.27 -21.10
C VAL A 91 -6.47 -3.62 -20.92
N ALA A 92 -5.39 -3.88 -21.66
CA ALA A 92 -4.55 -5.06 -21.46
C ALA A 92 -3.90 -5.06 -20.05
N GLN A 93 -3.37 -3.92 -19.60
CA GLN A 93 -2.86 -3.76 -18.24
C GLN A 93 -3.95 -3.96 -17.20
N PHE A 94 -5.16 -3.43 -17.44
CA PHE A 94 -6.28 -3.60 -16.52
C PHE A 94 -6.72 -5.07 -16.42
N ARG A 95 -6.76 -5.80 -17.53
CA ARG A 95 -7.00 -7.24 -17.53
C ARG A 95 -5.91 -8.02 -16.81
N GLN A 96 -4.65 -7.65 -17.02
CA GLN A 96 -3.54 -8.26 -16.31
C GLN A 96 -3.70 -8.02 -14.81
N MET A 97 -4.06 -6.80 -14.41
CA MET A 97 -4.36 -6.47 -13.03
C MET A 97 -5.50 -7.32 -12.46
N CYS A 98 -6.61 -7.52 -13.19
CA CYS A 98 -7.69 -8.42 -12.75
C CYS A 98 -7.23 -9.87 -12.63
N THR A 99 -6.37 -10.32 -13.54
CA THR A 99 -5.79 -11.68 -13.52
C THR A 99 -4.87 -11.85 -12.31
N ASP A 100 -4.04 -10.86 -12.02
CA ASP A 100 -3.13 -10.83 -10.89
C ASP A 100 -3.89 -10.70 -9.55
N LEU A 101 -4.96 -9.90 -9.50
CA LEU A 101 -5.86 -9.80 -8.35
C LEU A 101 -6.56 -11.14 -8.05
N ALA A 102 -6.91 -11.90 -9.09
CA ALA A 102 -7.44 -13.25 -8.95
C ALA A 102 -6.35 -14.29 -8.59
N ASN A 103 -5.07 -13.96 -8.80
CA ASN A 103 -3.93 -14.84 -8.56
C ASN A 103 -2.79 -14.08 -7.85
N PRO A 104 -3.02 -13.60 -6.61
CA PRO A 104 -2.04 -12.76 -5.91
C PRO A 104 -0.69 -13.49 -5.79
N THR A 105 0.41 -12.74 -5.90
CA THR A 105 1.76 -13.30 -5.92
C THR A 105 2.12 -13.87 -4.55
N MET A 106 1.89 -15.16 -4.32
CA MET A 106 2.22 -15.84 -3.05
C MET A 106 3.68 -16.34 -2.98
N ASN A 107 4.47 -16.09 -4.02
CA ASN A 107 5.75 -16.77 -4.24
C ASN A 107 6.97 -16.00 -3.68
N GLY A 108 6.74 -14.94 -2.90
CA GLY A 108 7.82 -14.08 -2.36
C GLY A 108 8.54 -13.22 -3.42
N GLY A 109 7.97 -13.03 -4.61
CA GLY A 109 8.46 -12.11 -5.63
C GLY A 109 8.23 -10.64 -5.28
N LYS A 110 8.73 -9.71 -6.11
CA LYS A 110 8.44 -8.27 -5.94
C LYS A 110 6.93 -8.01 -6.07
N CYS A 111 6.37 -7.21 -5.17
CA CYS A 111 4.98 -6.77 -5.24
C CYS A 111 4.69 -6.05 -6.57
N THR A 112 3.57 -6.41 -7.18
CA THR A 112 2.99 -5.82 -8.39
C THR A 112 2.06 -4.66 -8.01
N THR A 113 1.63 -3.87 -8.99
CA THR A 113 0.59 -2.83 -8.80
C THR A 113 -0.71 -3.41 -8.23
N SER A 114 -1.04 -4.65 -8.59
CA SER A 114 -2.20 -5.38 -8.07
C SER A 114 -2.09 -5.64 -6.57
N ASP A 115 -0.88 -5.93 -6.07
CA ASP A 115 -0.62 -6.09 -4.63
C ASP A 115 -0.80 -4.77 -3.87
N MET A 116 -0.49 -3.62 -4.50
CA MET A 116 -0.76 -2.28 -3.92
C MET A 116 -2.25 -1.94 -3.88
N ILE A 117 -3.04 -2.38 -4.86
CA ILE A 117 -4.50 -2.22 -4.84
C ILE A 117 -5.10 -3.12 -3.77
N LEU A 118 -4.57 -4.34 -3.60
CA LEU A 118 -4.93 -5.21 -2.49
C LEU A 118 -4.63 -4.55 -1.13
N HIS A 119 -3.51 -3.83 -0.99
CA HIS A 119 -3.16 -3.08 0.22
C HIS A 119 -4.19 -2.02 0.60
N GLU A 120 -4.67 -1.22 -0.36
CA GLU A 120 -5.75 -0.25 -0.11
C GLU A 120 -7.10 -0.94 0.14
N SER A 121 -7.34 -2.10 -0.49
CA SER A 121 -8.52 -2.93 -0.20
C SER A 121 -8.52 -3.46 1.24
N ILE A 122 -7.35 -3.77 1.81
CA ILE A 122 -7.21 -4.19 3.21
C ILE A 122 -7.54 -3.04 4.16
N LYS A 123 -7.04 -1.83 3.91
CA LYS A 123 -7.43 -0.66 4.72
C LYS A 123 -8.93 -0.43 4.66
N THR A 124 -9.50 -0.52 3.46
CA THR A 124 -10.94 -0.37 3.23
C THR A 124 -11.74 -1.47 3.94
N MET A 125 -11.26 -2.71 3.89
CA MET A 125 -11.83 -3.85 4.61
C MET A 125 -11.79 -3.61 6.12
N CYS A 126 -10.65 -3.21 6.68
CA CYS A 126 -10.51 -2.96 8.12
C CYS A 126 -11.22 -1.68 8.58
N ALA A 127 -11.47 -0.72 7.68
CA ALA A 127 -12.30 0.45 7.95
C ALA A 127 -13.81 0.13 7.90
N SER A 128 -14.22 -0.93 7.21
CA SER A 128 -15.61 -1.38 7.15
C SER A 128 -16.02 -2.09 8.44
N ALA A 129 -16.92 -1.48 9.21
CA ALA A 129 -17.43 -2.05 10.47
C ALA A 129 -17.99 -3.48 10.29
N THR A 130 -18.64 -3.75 9.16
CA THR A 130 -19.18 -5.08 8.83
C THR A 130 -18.07 -6.11 8.60
N CYS A 131 -17.05 -5.75 7.82
CA CYS A 131 -15.92 -6.64 7.52
C CYS A 131 -15.09 -6.89 8.79
N THR A 132 -14.81 -5.85 9.56
CA THR A 132 -14.11 -5.95 10.84
C THR A 132 -14.88 -6.83 11.82
N ALA A 133 -16.21 -6.68 11.93
CA ALA A 133 -17.02 -7.54 12.79
C ALA A 133 -16.99 -9.01 12.34
N PHE A 134 -17.04 -9.27 11.03
CA PHE A 134 -16.93 -10.63 10.47
C PHE A 134 -15.56 -11.25 10.77
N LEU A 135 -14.47 -10.53 10.50
CA LEU A 135 -13.10 -10.97 10.77
C LEU A 135 -12.88 -11.23 12.27
N SER A 136 -13.37 -10.34 13.15
CA SER A 136 -13.35 -10.55 14.59
C SER A 136 -14.16 -11.77 15.04
N SER A 137 -15.27 -12.08 14.36
CA SER A 137 -16.04 -13.29 14.62
C SER A 137 -15.27 -14.56 14.22
N MET A 138 -14.61 -14.54 13.06
CA MET A 138 -13.75 -15.65 12.64
C MET A 138 -12.56 -15.83 13.58
N GLU A 139 -11.89 -14.75 13.97
CA GLU A 139 -10.75 -14.77 14.89
C GLU A 139 -11.12 -15.38 16.25
N LYS A 140 -12.34 -15.13 16.75
CA LYS A 140 -12.86 -15.75 17.99
C LYS A 140 -13.07 -17.26 17.85
N GLN A 141 -13.39 -17.73 16.65
CA GLN A 141 -13.57 -19.15 16.35
C GLN A 141 -12.26 -19.84 15.98
N THR A 142 -11.22 -19.09 15.60
CA THR A 142 -9.91 -19.65 15.28
C THR A 142 -9.25 -20.23 16.55
N PRO A 143 -8.95 -21.54 16.56
CA PRO A 143 -8.32 -22.16 17.71
C PRO A 143 -6.88 -21.63 17.90
N ASN A 144 -6.47 -21.50 19.16
CA ASN A 144 -5.11 -21.13 19.52
C ASN A 144 -4.21 -22.38 19.63
N CYS A 145 -4.12 -23.15 18.54
CA CYS A 145 -3.29 -24.35 18.45
C CYS A 145 -2.13 -24.15 17.46
N ILE A 146 -1.08 -24.94 17.63
CA ILE A 146 0.06 -25.01 16.70
C ILE A 146 -0.21 -26.17 15.72
N MET A 147 0.13 -26.03 14.44
CA MET A 147 0.00 -27.11 13.46
C MET A 147 1.07 -28.20 13.71
N GLU A 148 0.68 -29.46 13.58
CA GLU A 148 1.43 -30.64 14.05
C GLU A 148 2.80 -30.83 13.35
N ASP A 149 2.99 -30.23 12.17
CA ASP A 149 4.21 -30.34 11.36
C ASP A 149 5.20 -29.16 11.52
N ASP A 150 4.89 -28.15 12.34
CA ASP A 150 5.79 -27.01 12.53
C ASP A 150 6.90 -27.34 13.53
N THR A 151 8.16 -27.15 13.11
CA THR A 151 9.29 -27.24 14.05
C THR A 151 9.12 -26.22 15.20
N PRO A 152 9.42 -26.57 16.47
CA PRO A 152 9.12 -25.74 17.64
C PRO A 152 9.75 -24.35 17.64
N LYS A 153 10.78 -24.15 16.82
CA LYS A 153 11.55 -22.90 16.77
C LYS A 153 10.85 -21.80 15.97
N ASN A 154 9.91 -22.18 15.10
CA ASN A 154 9.15 -21.27 14.23
C ASN A 154 7.63 -21.50 14.32
N SER A 155 7.18 -22.34 15.26
CA SER A 155 5.77 -22.68 15.36
C SER A 155 4.95 -21.48 15.80
N MET A 156 3.97 -21.13 14.97
CA MET A 156 3.04 -20.04 15.22
C MET A 156 1.66 -20.62 15.46
N SER A 157 0.90 -20.05 16.40
CA SER A 157 -0.49 -20.49 16.58
C SER A 157 -1.31 -20.15 15.33
N LEU A 158 -2.28 -21.00 14.99
CA LEU A 158 -3.21 -20.75 13.88
C LEU A 158 -3.93 -19.41 14.05
N LYS A 159 -4.24 -19.03 15.30
CA LYS A 159 -4.81 -17.72 15.62
C LYS A 159 -3.88 -16.56 15.28
N THR A 160 -2.59 -16.66 15.62
CA THR A 160 -1.60 -15.63 15.28
C THR A 160 -1.43 -15.55 13.76
N MET A 161 -1.41 -16.69 13.05
CA MET A 161 -1.34 -16.72 11.60
C MET A 161 -2.57 -16.04 10.97
N PHE A 162 -3.77 -16.29 11.50
CA PHE A 162 -4.97 -15.58 11.08
C PHE A 162 -4.86 -14.06 11.31
N GLN A 163 -4.37 -13.63 12.47
CA GLN A 163 -4.17 -12.21 12.76
C GLN A 163 -3.14 -11.55 11.84
N MET A 164 -2.07 -12.25 11.47
CA MET A 164 -1.09 -11.77 10.49
C MET A 164 -1.69 -11.60 9.10
N SER A 165 -2.55 -12.53 8.68
CA SER A 165 -3.10 -12.54 7.32
C SER A 165 -4.37 -11.71 7.15
N TYR A 166 -5.16 -11.53 8.22
CA TYR A 166 -6.50 -10.93 8.16
C TYR A 166 -6.82 -10.01 9.36
N GLY A 167 -5.91 -9.85 10.31
CA GLY A 167 -6.16 -9.09 11.53
C GLY A 167 -6.33 -7.60 11.26
N CYS A 168 -7.53 -7.08 11.55
CA CYS A 168 -7.83 -5.64 11.48
C CYS A 168 -7.62 -4.90 12.81
N THR A 169 -7.26 -5.63 13.87
CA THR A 169 -6.95 -5.03 15.18
C THR A 169 -5.44 -4.96 15.33
N PRO A 170 -4.87 -3.79 15.67
CA PRO A 170 -3.45 -3.67 15.96
C PRO A 170 -3.01 -4.69 17.01
N ALA A 171 -1.87 -5.33 16.77
CA ALA A 171 -1.30 -6.28 17.69
C ALA A 171 -0.88 -5.59 19.00
N ALA A 172 -0.95 -6.34 20.10
CA ALA A 172 -0.42 -5.88 21.38
C ALA A 172 1.10 -5.64 21.27
N VAL A 173 1.62 -4.77 22.14
CA VAL A 173 3.07 -4.47 22.20
C VAL A 173 3.86 -5.77 22.38
N GLY A 174 4.85 -6.00 21.52
CA GLY A 174 5.71 -7.19 21.53
C GLY A 174 5.09 -8.44 20.90
N ALA A 175 3.77 -8.48 20.64
CA ALA A 175 3.13 -9.56 19.90
C ALA A 175 3.47 -9.48 18.42
N GLN A 176 3.31 -10.59 17.70
CA GLN A 176 3.51 -10.65 16.26
C GLN A 176 2.58 -9.65 15.54
N CYS A 177 3.11 -8.89 14.58
CA CYS A 177 2.34 -7.89 13.84
C CYS A 177 1.14 -8.48 13.12
N SER A 178 -0.02 -7.84 13.27
CA SER A 178 -1.21 -8.17 12.50
C SER A 178 -1.11 -7.63 11.06
N LEU A 179 -2.08 -8.00 10.22
CA LEU A 179 -2.18 -7.45 8.86
C LEU A 179 -2.24 -5.91 8.88
N ILE A 180 -3.09 -5.32 9.72
CA ILE A 180 -3.25 -3.86 9.75
C ILE A 180 -1.98 -3.15 10.24
N ASP A 181 -1.21 -3.78 11.12
CA ASP A 181 0.09 -3.24 11.55
C ASP A 181 1.08 -3.21 10.38
N MET A 182 1.16 -4.30 9.61
CA MET A 182 2.03 -4.37 8.43
C MET A 182 1.62 -3.37 7.36
N VAL A 183 0.32 -3.19 7.16
CA VAL A 183 -0.23 -2.19 6.23
C VAL A 183 0.14 -0.77 6.67
N ASN A 184 0.01 -0.46 7.95
CA ASN A 184 0.39 0.83 8.51
C ASN A 184 1.90 1.06 8.41
N PHE A 185 2.71 0.04 8.70
CA PHE A 185 4.16 0.07 8.52
C PHE A 185 4.55 0.37 7.07
N GLN A 186 4.02 -0.38 6.10
CA GLN A 186 4.32 -0.15 4.68
C GLN A 186 3.86 1.22 4.21
N THR A 187 2.71 1.69 4.69
CA THR A 187 2.21 3.04 4.38
C THR A 187 3.16 4.12 4.90
N ALA A 188 3.62 3.97 6.14
CA ALA A 188 4.61 4.87 6.72
C ALA A 188 5.95 4.79 5.98
N ALA A 189 6.40 3.59 5.60
CA ALA A 189 7.66 3.36 4.88
C ALA A 189 7.63 3.94 3.45
N ALA A 190 6.47 3.92 2.79
CA ALA A 190 6.26 4.50 1.47
C ALA A 190 6.10 6.02 1.48
N ALA A 191 6.01 6.66 2.65
CA ALA A 191 5.94 8.11 2.71
C ALA A 191 7.27 8.74 2.26
N PRO A 192 7.24 9.89 1.56
CA PRO A 192 8.44 10.56 1.12
C PRO A 192 9.26 11.02 2.33
N VAL A 193 10.58 10.91 2.23
CA VAL A 193 11.50 11.41 3.24
C VAL A 193 11.35 12.93 3.33
N TRP A 194 11.28 13.43 4.56
CA TRP A 194 11.18 14.87 4.82
C TRP A 194 12.30 15.65 4.09
N ALA A 195 11.93 16.74 3.42
CA ALA A 195 12.77 17.46 2.46
C ALA A 195 14.15 17.89 3.01
N ASN A 196 14.21 18.32 4.27
CA ASN A 196 15.47 18.71 4.89
C ASN A 196 16.38 17.50 5.11
N CYS A 197 15.80 16.35 5.45
CA CYS A 197 16.58 15.13 5.61
C CYS A 197 17.02 14.56 4.26
N SER A 198 16.16 14.56 3.24
CA SER A 198 16.52 14.11 1.90
C SER A 198 17.59 15.00 1.27
N THR A 199 17.53 16.32 1.47
CA THR A 199 18.55 17.27 1.02
C THR A 199 19.89 17.03 1.72
N PHE A 200 19.87 16.82 3.04
CA PHE A 200 21.08 16.52 3.81
C PHE A 200 21.77 15.23 3.32
N LEU A 201 20.97 14.19 3.07
CA LEU A 201 21.43 12.89 2.58
C LEU A 201 21.71 12.87 1.07
N LYS A 202 21.49 13.98 0.35
CA LYS A 202 21.60 14.08 -1.11
C LYS A 202 20.77 13.03 -1.85
N LEU A 203 19.58 12.73 -1.33
CA LEU A 203 18.68 11.74 -1.92
C LEU A 203 17.89 12.35 -3.08
N PRO A 204 17.55 11.54 -4.11
CA PRO A 204 16.62 11.96 -5.15
C PRO A 204 15.28 12.43 -4.59
N GLN A 205 14.62 13.37 -5.28
CA GLN A 205 13.27 13.80 -4.91
C GLN A 205 12.31 12.61 -4.97
N GLY A 206 11.47 12.48 -3.94
CA GLY A 206 10.52 11.36 -3.84
C GLY A 206 11.12 10.07 -3.27
N THR A 207 12.38 10.08 -2.81
CA THR A 207 12.92 8.96 -2.04
C THR A 207 12.03 8.68 -0.83
N THR A 208 11.65 7.42 -0.66
CA THR A 208 10.77 6.91 0.38
C THR A 208 11.57 6.47 1.61
N ILE A 209 10.90 6.34 2.75
CA ILE A 209 11.58 6.07 4.01
C ILE A 209 12.17 4.64 4.07
N ASP A 210 11.56 3.65 3.40
CA ASP A 210 12.14 2.31 3.27
C ASP A 210 13.57 2.31 2.67
N LYS A 211 13.94 3.35 1.91
CA LYS A 211 15.28 3.52 1.33
C LYS A 211 16.27 4.22 2.24
N VAL A 212 15.81 4.77 3.37
CA VAL A 212 16.62 5.60 4.29
C VAL A 212 16.70 4.98 5.68
N MET A 213 15.76 4.11 6.04
CA MET A 213 15.88 3.33 7.27
C MET A 213 17.22 2.58 7.25
N PRO A 214 18.05 2.73 8.29
CA PRO A 214 19.31 2.03 8.33
C PRO A 214 19.03 0.52 8.37
N ASP A 215 19.79 -0.22 7.56
CA ASP A 215 19.82 -1.67 7.67
C ASP A 215 20.33 -2.06 9.07
N GLU A 216 20.00 -3.25 9.53
CA GLU A 216 20.43 -3.73 10.85
C GLU A 216 21.95 -3.85 10.96
N ASP A 217 22.60 -4.11 9.83
CA ASP A 217 24.06 -4.19 9.71
C ASP A 217 24.71 -2.81 9.46
N ALA A 218 23.92 -1.73 9.49
CA ALA A 218 24.45 -0.38 9.28
C ALA A 218 25.42 0.01 10.40
N THR A 219 26.61 0.45 10.00
CA THR A 219 27.64 0.96 10.90
C THR A 219 27.72 2.47 10.81
N ALA A 220 28.29 3.14 11.82
CA ALA A 220 28.42 4.60 11.84
C ALA A 220 29.17 5.16 10.61
N THR A 221 30.01 4.36 9.96
CA THR A 221 30.73 4.72 8.73
C THR A 221 29.88 4.71 7.46
N SER A 222 28.67 4.12 7.50
CA SER A 222 27.74 4.09 6.36
C SER A 222 26.97 5.39 6.16
N LEU A 223 27.01 6.29 7.13
CA LEU A 223 26.25 7.54 7.13
C LEU A 223 27.11 8.74 6.70
N PRO A 224 26.53 9.73 6.00
CA PRO A 224 27.22 10.98 5.70
C PRO A 224 27.69 11.70 6.97
N ALA A 225 28.87 12.33 6.89
CA ALA A 225 29.40 13.14 7.97
C ALA A 225 28.38 14.20 8.42
N GLY A 226 28.18 14.31 9.74
CA GLY A 226 27.22 15.25 10.33
C GLY A 226 25.78 14.73 10.44
N PHE A 227 25.46 13.52 9.97
CA PHE A 227 24.11 12.94 10.08
C PHE A 227 23.58 13.00 11.52
N CYS A 228 24.37 12.56 12.49
CA CYS A 228 23.98 12.56 13.90
C CYS A 228 23.82 13.95 14.53
N ASN A 229 24.33 15.00 13.88
CA ASN A 229 24.16 16.41 14.28
C ASN A 229 23.07 17.14 13.47
N SER A 230 22.51 16.48 12.46
CA SER A 230 21.40 17.00 11.67
C SER A 230 20.06 16.76 12.39
N THR A 231 18.97 17.20 11.76
CA THR A 231 17.59 16.90 12.19
C THR A 231 17.07 15.55 11.69
N CYS A 232 17.83 14.82 10.86
CA CYS A 232 17.42 13.51 10.33
C CYS A 232 17.19 12.45 11.42
N PRO A 233 18.08 12.25 12.40
CA PRO A 233 17.88 11.20 13.40
C PRO A 233 16.60 11.40 14.22
N GLN A 234 16.26 12.65 14.58
CA GLN A 234 15.04 12.98 15.32
C GLN A 234 13.79 12.73 14.47
N TYR A 235 13.85 13.03 13.17
CA TYR A 235 12.79 12.68 12.24
C TYR A 235 12.59 11.16 12.16
N LEU A 236 13.67 10.39 11.98
CA LEU A 236 13.60 8.93 11.94
C LEU A 236 13.10 8.33 13.26
N LEU A 237 13.56 8.84 14.41
CA LEU A 237 13.05 8.43 15.73
C LEU A 237 11.54 8.71 15.87
N SER A 238 11.08 9.88 15.45
CA SER A 238 9.65 10.23 15.47
C SER A 238 8.84 9.29 14.59
N LEU A 239 9.36 8.92 13.43
CA LEU A 239 8.71 7.95 12.56
C LEU A 239 8.66 6.58 13.23
N MET A 240 9.77 6.09 13.76
CA MET A 240 9.82 4.78 14.44
C MET A 240 8.83 4.72 15.60
N GLN A 241 8.65 5.81 16.36
CA GLN A 241 7.64 5.92 17.41
C GLN A 241 6.20 5.90 16.90
N SER A 242 5.96 6.28 15.65
CA SER A 242 4.66 6.18 15.00
C SER A 242 4.37 4.81 14.38
N LEU A 243 5.40 3.96 14.26
CA LEU A 243 5.23 2.60 13.76
C LEU A 243 4.57 1.70 14.84
N PRO A 244 3.85 0.65 14.43
CA PRO A 244 3.31 -0.33 15.37
C PRO A 244 4.40 -0.95 16.24
N SER A 245 4.14 -1.09 17.55
CA SER A 245 5.08 -1.69 18.52
C SER A 245 5.04 -3.22 18.55
N CYS A 246 4.66 -3.83 17.43
CA CYS A 246 4.58 -5.27 17.26
C CYS A 246 5.91 -5.84 16.76
N THR A 247 6.02 -7.18 16.74
CA THR A 247 7.20 -7.88 16.28
C THR A 247 7.00 -8.50 14.90
N SER A 248 8.01 -8.39 14.04
CA SER A 248 8.09 -9.08 12.75
C SER A 248 9.41 -9.83 12.70
N GLY A 249 9.38 -11.13 12.43
CA GLY A 249 10.59 -11.98 12.51
C GLY A 249 11.26 -11.98 13.89
N GLY A 250 10.48 -11.79 14.97
CA GLY A 250 10.99 -11.70 16.34
C GLY A 250 11.63 -10.35 16.70
N LYS A 251 11.58 -9.35 15.82
CA LYS A 251 12.14 -8.01 16.05
C LYS A 251 11.05 -6.97 16.13
N ASN A 252 11.19 -6.04 17.06
CA ASN A 252 10.21 -4.97 17.23
C ASN A 252 10.35 -3.95 16.08
N VAL A 253 9.26 -3.73 15.35
CA VAL A 253 9.21 -2.84 14.18
C VAL A 253 9.50 -1.38 14.56
N SER A 254 9.14 -0.99 15.78
CA SER A 254 9.35 0.37 16.29
C SER A 254 10.63 0.52 17.11
N ASP A 255 11.60 -0.41 17.05
CA ASP A 255 12.80 -0.39 17.90
C ASP A 255 13.82 0.68 17.47
N PRO A 256 14.01 1.78 18.23
CA PRO A 256 14.95 2.84 17.88
C PRO A 256 16.43 2.48 18.11
N SER A 257 16.75 1.27 18.57
CA SER A 257 18.10 0.86 18.98
C SER A 257 19.15 1.07 17.90
N VAL A 258 18.81 0.85 16.62
CA VAL A 258 19.72 1.08 15.49
C VAL A 258 20.11 2.56 15.40
N ILE A 259 19.15 3.49 15.51
CA ILE A 259 19.44 4.93 15.48
C ILE A 259 20.26 5.37 16.70
N TYR A 260 19.99 4.81 17.89
CA TYR A 260 20.79 5.10 19.07
C TYR A 260 22.22 4.55 18.99
N THR A 261 22.41 3.44 18.27
CA THR A 261 23.74 2.86 18.04
C THR A 261 24.54 3.71 17.05
N LEU A 262 23.88 4.17 15.97
CA LEU A 262 24.49 5.04 14.97
C LEU A 262 24.75 6.45 15.50
N CYS A 263 23.84 6.99 16.30
CA CYS A 263 23.87 8.33 16.85
C CYS A 263 23.65 8.32 18.38
N PRO A 264 24.66 7.96 19.19
CA PRO A 264 24.51 7.88 20.65
C PRO A 264 24.05 9.18 21.31
N ASN A 265 24.38 10.32 20.71
CA ASN A 265 24.02 11.66 21.15
C ASN A 265 22.51 11.96 21.06
N VAL A 266 21.73 11.19 20.29
CA VAL A 266 20.26 11.36 20.23
C VAL A 266 19.50 10.45 21.18
N LYS A 267 20.19 9.56 21.90
CA LYS A 267 19.59 8.73 22.93
C LYS A 267 19.08 9.62 24.07
N PRO A 268 17.81 9.50 24.50
CA PRO A 268 17.32 10.29 25.62
C PRO A 268 18.18 9.99 26.84
N ASN A 269 18.83 11.02 27.38
CA ASN A 269 19.59 10.91 28.62
C ASN A 269 18.62 10.47 29.71
N LYS A 270 18.81 9.27 30.26
CA LYS A 270 17.99 8.71 31.35
C LYS A 270 17.97 9.57 32.64
N SER A 271 18.69 10.69 32.66
CA SER A 271 18.97 11.49 33.86
C SER A 271 18.33 12.88 33.89
N GLY A 272 17.34 13.20 33.03
CA GLY A 272 16.74 14.54 33.00
C GLY A 272 15.22 14.53 32.94
N ALA A 273 14.59 15.20 33.91
CA ALA A 273 13.15 15.42 33.97
C ALA A 273 12.56 15.95 32.65
N SER A 274 11.34 15.50 32.34
CA SER A 274 10.54 15.88 31.17
C SER A 274 10.59 17.37 30.84
N THR A 275 11.32 17.75 29.79
CA THR A 275 11.02 18.97 29.02
C THR A 275 9.93 18.63 28.01
N LEU A 276 8.70 18.49 28.51
CA LEU A 276 7.46 18.20 27.80
C LEU A 276 6.98 19.39 26.93
N SER A 277 7.90 20.25 26.46
CA SER A 277 7.58 21.63 26.06
C SER A 277 7.56 21.92 24.56
N VAL A 278 8.08 21.04 23.69
CA VAL A 278 8.21 21.38 22.25
C VAL A 278 7.19 20.66 21.37
N PHE A 279 6.79 19.43 21.69
CA PHE A 279 5.86 18.67 20.84
C PHE A 279 4.37 19.05 21.01
N LEU A 280 3.99 19.62 22.16
CA LEU A 280 2.62 20.13 22.37
C LEU A 280 2.32 21.37 21.51
N TRP A 281 3.33 22.18 21.18
CA TRP A 281 3.13 23.37 20.34
C TRP A 281 2.81 23.01 18.89
N SER A 282 3.42 21.95 18.35
CA SER A 282 3.17 21.51 16.97
C SER A 282 1.74 20.99 16.77
N TYR A 283 1.20 20.24 17.73
CA TYR A 283 -0.16 19.71 17.65
C TYR A 283 -1.22 20.80 17.84
N VAL A 284 -1.01 21.77 18.75
CA VAL A 284 -1.93 22.89 18.94
C VAL A 284 -1.99 23.78 17.70
N VAL A 285 -0.87 24.03 17.02
CA VAL A 285 -0.86 24.83 15.78
C VAL A 285 -1.61 24.13 14.64
N VAL A 286 -1.48 22.81 14.49
CA VAL A 286 -2.21 22.04 13.47
C VAL A 286 -3.70 21.96 13.76
N LEU A 287 -4.10 21.85 15.04
CA LEU A 287 -5.51 21.84 15.42
C LEU A 287 -6.18 23.21 15.24
N VAL A 288 -5.46 24.31 15.54
CA VAL A 288 -5.99 25.68 15.39
C VAL A 288 -6.14 26.06 13.91
N THR A 289 -5.22 25.66 13.02
CA THR A 289 -5.39 25.91 11.58
C THR A 289 -6.50 25.07 10.96
N ALA A 290 -6.69 23.83 11.39
CA ALA A 290 -7.79 22.99 10.89
C ALA A 290 -9.17 23.55 11.27
N VAL A 291 -9.32 24.07 12.49
CA VAL A 291 -10.58 24.68 12.96
C VAL A 291 -10.85 26.02 12.24
N ALA A 292 -9.81 26.83 11.98
CA ALA A 292 -9.96 28.10 11.28
C ALA A 292 -10.32 27.96 9.78
N THR A 293 -10.09 26.80 9.17
CA THR A 293 -10.52 26.52 7.78
C THR A 293 -11.92 25.92 7.67
N LEU A 294 -12.55 25.57 8.80
CA LEU A 294 -13.88 24.93 8.85
C LEU A 294 -15.01 25.89 9.29
N PHE A 295 -14.70 27.16 9.55
CA PHE A 295 -15.64 28.26 9.82
C PHE A 295 -15.36 29.43 8.87
#